data_AF-A0A1J5RYS4-F1
#
_entry.id   AF-A0A1J5RYS4-F1
#
_cell.length_a   1.000
_cell.length_b   1.000
_cell.length_c   1.000
_cell.angle_alpha   90.00
_cell.angle_beta   90.00
_cell.angle_gamma   90.00
#
_symmetry.space_group_name_H-M   'P 1'
#
loop_
_entity.id
_entity.type
_entity.pdbx_description
1 polymer ?
#
loop_
_entity_poly.entity_id
_entity_poly.type
_entity_poly.pdbx_seq_one_letter_code
_entity_poly.pdbx_strand_id
1 'polypeptide(L)'
;MNNITRIRPFSESAFFDTSQYGWRRILSIAAVVAVSAAVVFAVTGCGGGGGGTSTSTVAAPGAPTNLAVMNTTGVSLSETLTWSPPTTGDAPTSYEVYRSTTAGAAFLPENHLISLPATTLAFIDNAGLANALTYWAVSAKNAGGEVATAEKSDTPSTTTGGGGGGDTGFGNNFSAALIFADNIGITGLPIPASSVWTTNAASAVADISTGLRPLSTEVIPTATLPYLDPTATYVRNNVTYYKQGSTNAWQGQWDKAAASGVQAVTGTWGDNLVSQSLNSTSVVRVEMVLSKTIDPLVTPMTTYPMISLYGSTINEVTGTTGVPVTTATSAFVFAANAHLTIWKDGEAPLISQTLWIGDGPGFFAAEVNVSGNFTYGFVWNLKNVTVPYAKTGLWHIKFSLDPTSPAGTPNNTSITAVTNGVLNIDGSAQIDINIK
;
A
#
# COMPACT_ATOMS: atom_id res chain seq x y z
N MET A 1 -73.10 13.76 -33.77
CA MET A 1 -73.83 12.48 -33.84
C MET A 1 -72.84 11.38 -33.51
N ASN A 2 -73.16 10.63 -32.43
CA ASN A 2 -72.65 9.30 -32.03
C ASN A 2 -71.13 9.09 -31.81
N ASN A 3 -70.64 8.22 -30.91
CA ASN A 3 -70.92 7.80 -29.54
C ASN A 3 -69.90 6.67 -29.23
N ILE A 4 -69.43 6.56 -27.96
CA ILE A 4 -69.09 5.29 -27.24
C ILE A 4 -67.75 4.60 -27.65
N THR A 5 -66.80 4.13 -26.81
CA THR A 5 -66.68 3.83 -25.36
C THR A 5 -65.18 3.76 -24.98
N ARG A 6 -64.79 4.10 -23.73
CA ARG A 6 -63.54 3.63 -23.11
C ARG A 6 -63.77 3.29 -21.64
N ILE A 7 -63.33 2.10 -21.24
CA ILE A 7 -63.45 1.47 -19.91
C ILE A 7 -62.25 1.86 -19.02
N ARG A 8 -62.47 2.01 -17.69
CA ARG A 8 -61.45 2.28 -16.62
C ARG A 8 -60.79 0.97 -16.11
N PRO A 9 -59.71 1.01 -15.28
CA PRO A 9 -59.77 1.29 -13.81
C PRO A 9 -58.63 2.23 -13.30
N PHE A 10 -58.85 3.17 -12.34
CA PHE A 10 -58.60 3.14 -10.87
C PHE A 10 -57.27 2.47 -10.41
N SER A 11 -56.42 2.99 -9.50
CA SER A 11 -56.51 4.08 -8.49
C SER A 11 -55.13 4.52 -7.93
N GLU A 12 -54.98 5.83 -7.68
CA GLU A 12 -54.36 6.58 -6.54
C GLU A 12 -53.05 6.14 -5.82
N SER A 13 -52.09 7.06 -5.67
CA SER A 13 -51.92 7.94 -4.47
C SER A 13 -50.60 8.76 -4.46
N ALA A 14 -50.67 9.91 -3.78
CA ALA A 14 -49.85 11.13 -3.82
C ALA A 14 -48.49 11.08 -3.07
N PHE A 15 -47.42 11.63 -3.64
CA PHE A 15 -46.76 12.94 -3.37
C PHE A 15 -46.33 13.23 -1.91
N PHE A 16 -45.00 13.29 -1.71
CA PHE A 16 -44.32 13.85 -0.54
C PHE A 16 -44.05 15.34 -0.75
N ASP A 17 -44.32 16.15 0.27
CA ASP A 17 -43.83 17.53 0.39
C ASP A 17 -43.04 17.68 1.70
N THR A 18 -41.97 18.46 1.60
CA THR A 18 -40.94 18.76 2.57
C THR A 18 -41.32 19.95 3.44
N SER A 19 -41.11 19.86 4.76
CA SER A 19 -40.68 21.04 5.53
C SER A 19 -40.06 20.66 6.87
N GLN A 20 -38.95 21.33 7.15
CA GLN A 20 -38.18 21.28 8.38
C GLN A 20 -38.70 22.29 9.42
N TYR A 21 -38.30 22.04 10.67
CA TYR A 21 -38.13 22.94 11.82
C TYR A 21 -39.35 23.38 12.64
N GLY A 22 -39.28 23.09 13.96
CA GLY A 22 -40.12 23.80 14.95
C GLY A 22 -40.25 23.21 16.36
N TRP A 23 -39.12 22.97 17.05
CA TRP A 23 -38.90 23.22 18.50
C TRP A 23 -40.01 23.00 19.56
N ARG A 24 -39.67 22.12 20.54
CA ARG A 24 -39.98 22.17 22.01
C ARG A 24 -41.45 21.90 22.39
N ARG A 25 -41.87 21.10 23.38
CA ARG A 25 -41.42 20.58 24.70
C ARG A 25 -42.56 19.57 25.05
N ILE A 26 -42.47 18.43 25.73
CA ILE A 26 -42.08 18.16 27.13
C ILE A 26 -42.54 16.71 27.46
N LEU A 27 -41.76 16.01 28.30
CA LEU A 27 -42.06 14.85 29.17
C LEU A 27 -42.14 13.40 28.63
N SER A 28 -41.07 12.67 29.02
CA SER A 28 -41.10 11.43 29.83
C SER A 28 -41.38 10.09 29.14
N ILE A 29 -40.39 9.20 29.17
CA ILE A 29 -40.37 7.97 30.00
C ILE A 29 -38.93 7.43 30.05
N ALA A 30 -38.52 7.01 31.24
CA ALA A 30 -37.19 6.54 31.60
C ALA A 30 -36.85 5.17 31.02
N ALA A 31 -35.58 4.98 30.65
CA ALA A 31 -34.93 3.67 30.62
C ALA A 31 -33.53 3.82 31.24
N VAL A 32 -33.40 3.30 32.46
CA VAL A 32 -32.12 3.19 33.19
C VAL A 32 -31.41 1.94 32.67
N VAL A 33 -30.22 2.12 32.10
CA VAL A 33 -29.31 1.00 31.78
C VAL A 33 -28.50 0.69 33.03
N ALA A 34 -28.68 -0.51 33.57
CA ALA A 34 -27.91 -1.03 34.70
C ALA A 34 -26.49 -1.41 34.24
N VAL A 35 -25.49 -0.79 34.85
CA VAL A 35 -24.09 -1.18 34.76
C VAL A 35 -23.84 -2.24 35.84
N SER A 36 -23.56 -3.47 35.43
CA SER A 36 -23.17 -4.55 36.33
C SER A 36 -21.65 -4.47 36.59
N ALA A 37 -21.26 -3.86 37.70
CA ALA A 37 -19.93 -4.04 38.29
C ALA A 37 -20.00 -5.12 39.35
N ALA A 38 -19.48 -6.31 39.06
CA ALA A 38 -19.33 -7.37 40.05
C ALA A 38 -18.09 -7.08 40.91
N VAL A 39 -18.29 -6.43 42.06
CA VAL A 39 -17.28 -6.34 43.11
C VAL A 39 -17.47 -7.52 44.06
N VAL A 40 -16.56 -8.49 44.03
CA VAL A 40 -16.54 -9.59 45.00
C VAL A 40 -15.74 -9.14 46.22
N PHE A 41 -16.43 -8.82 47.32
CA PHE A 41 -15.86 -8.76 48.66
C PHE A 41 -16.07 -10.12 49.34
N ALA A 42 -14.99 -10.86 49.59
CA ALA A 42 -15.04 -12.02 50.47
C ALA A 42 -14.87 -11.55 51.93
N VAL A 43 -15.96 -11.49 52.68
CA VAL A 43 -15.93 -11.41 54.15
C VAL A 43 -16.05 -12.84 54.68
N THR A 44 -15.00 -13.34 55.33
CA THR A 44 -15.04 -14.61 56.08
C THR A 44 -15.93 -14.47 57.31
N GLY A 45 -17.10 -15.11 57.27
CA GLY A 45 -17.97 -15.38 58.41
C GLY A 45 -18.07 -16.89 58.64
N CYS A 46 -17.64 -17.33 59.81
CA CYS A 46 -17.55 -18.71 60.28
C CYS A 46 -18.87 -19.49 60.18
N GLY A 47 -18.83 -20.72 59.64
CA GLY A 47 -19.92 -21.70 59.85
C GLY A 47 -19.96 -22.89 58.89
N GLY A 48 -19.50 -24.06 59.36
CA GLY A 48 -20.12 -25.35 59.05
C GLY A 48 -19.65 -26.05 57.76
N GLY A 49 -19.02 -27.21 57.92
CA GLY A 49 -18.42 -27.98 56.83
C GLY A 49 -19.39 -28.53 55.79
N GLY A 50 -18.88 -28.66 54.57
CA GLY A 50 -19.49 -29.37 53.45
C GLY A 50 -18.51 -29.33 52.28
N GLY A 51 -18.00 -30.48 51.85
CA GLY A 51 -16.95 -30.60 50.85
C GLY A 51 -17.31 -29.94 49.52
N GLY A 52 -16.74 -28.77 49.27
CA GLY A 52 -16.76 -28.12 47.96
C GLY A 52 -15.49 -28.46 47.22
N THR A 53 -15.63 -29.12 46.07
CA THR A 53 -14.62 -29.14 45.01
C THR A 53 -14.05 -27.74 44.83
N SER A 54 -12.77 -27.57 45.14
CA SER A 54 -12.02 -26.33 44.94
C SER A 54 -11.97 -26.07 43.43
N THR A 55 -12.94 -25.34 42.89
CA THR A 55 -12.80 -24.78 41.54
C THR A 55 -11.64 -23.81 41.62
N SER A 56 -10.48 -24.19 41.07
CA SER A 56 -9.35 -23.27 40.93
C SER A 56 -9.81 -22.14 40.01
N THR A 57 -10.23 -21.02 40.60
CA THR A 57 -10.59 -19.84 39.83
C THR A 57 -9.31 -19.22 39.31
N VAL A 58 -9.14 -19.16 38.00
CA VAL A 58 -8.04 -18.43 37.35
C VAL A 58 -8.21 -16.95 37.68
N ALA A 59 -7.21 -16.34 38.32
CA ALA A 59 -7.19 -14.92 38.58
C ALA A 59 -6.87 -14.14 37.30
N ALA A 60 -7.42 -12.93 37.15
CA ALA A 60 -7.02 -12.05 36.05
C ALA A 60 -5.51 -11.73 36.14
N PRO A 61 -4.81 -11.54 35.01
CA PRO A 61 -3.45 -11.02 35.04
C PRO A 61 -3.45 -9.60 35.60
N GLY A 62 -2.36 -9.20 36.23
CA GLY A 62 -2.10 -7.78 36.48
C GLY A 62 -1.93 -7.00 35.18
N ALA A 63 -1.88 -5.68 35.26
CA ALA A 63 -1.56 -4.85 34.10
C ALA A 63 -0.13 -5.13 33.61
N PRO A 64 0.13 -5.08 32.29
CA PRO A 64 1.48 -4.97 31.77
C PRO A 64 2.21 -3.75 32.37
N THR A 65 3.54 -3.81 32.42
CA THR A 65 4.37 -2.73 32.96
C THR A 65 5.22 -2.09 31.86
N ASN A 66 5.80 -0.92 32.14
CA ASN A 66 6.73 -0.24 31.22
C ASN A 66 6.21 -0.03 29.79
N LEU A 67 4.93 0.28 29.61
CA LEU A 67 4.43 0.66 28.29
C LEU A 67 5.19 1.92 27.82
N ALA A 68 5.85 1.78 26.69
CA ALA A 68 6.44 2.87 25.92
C ALA A 68 5.81 2.89 24.53
N VAL A 69 5.59 4.10 24.04
CA VAL A 69 5.11 4.39 22.69
C VAL A 69 6.08 5.40 22.11
N MET A 70 6.59 5.12 20.93
CA MET A 70 7.53 5.99 20.24
C MET A 70 7.41 5.83 18.74
N ASN A 71 7.59 6.93 18.02
CA ASN A 71 7.67 6.94 16.57
C ASN A 71 8.57 5.81 16.02
N THR A 72 8.04 4.99 15.13
CA THR A 72 8.78 3.93 14.47
C THR A 72 9.86 4.54 13.57
N THR A 73 11.12 4.18 13.79
CA THR A 73 12.24 4.78 13.05
C THR A 73 12.13 4.49 11.56
N GLY A 74 12.22 5.53 10.73
CA GLY A 74 12.18 5.42 9.26
C GLY A 74 10.78 5.20 8.67
N VAL A 75 9.72 5.17 9.50
CA VAL A 75 8.35 4.94 9.06
C VAL A 75 7.46 6.08 9.55
N SER A 76 6.85 6.82 8.63
CA SER A 76 5.90 7.88 9.01
C SER A 76 4.59 7.30 9.57
N LEU A 77 3.85 8.09 10.35
CA LEU A 77 2.54 7.73 10.89
C LEU A 77 2.51 6.32 11.48
N SER A 78 3.57 5.95 12.19
CA SER A 78 3.76 4.64 12.80
C SER A 78 4.40 4.78 14.16
N GLU A 79 3.93 3.96 15.09
CA GLU A 79 4.31 3.95 16.48
C GLU A 79 4.73 2.54 16.89
N THR A 80 5.89 2.43 17.51
CA THR A 80 6.37 1.21 18.14
C THR A 80 5.96 1.23 19.60
N LEU A 81 5.12 0.27 19.97
CA LEU A 81 4.70 0.00 21.33
C LEU A 81 5.57 -1.12 21.89
N THR A 82 6.09 -0.93 23.10
CA THR A 82 6.78 -1.98 23.85
C THR A 82 6.29 -2.01 25.28
N TRP A 83 6.18 -3.19 25.87
CA TRP A 83 5.80 -3.36 27.26
C TRP A 83 6.52 -4.54 27.91
N SER A 84 6.44 -4.62 29.23
CA SER A 84 6.91 -5.74 30.04
C SER A 84 5.72 -6.55 30.56
N PRO A 85 5.88 -7.86 30.83
CA PRO A 85 4.81 -8.68 31.39
C PRO A 85 4.28 -8.14 32.74
N PRO A 86 3.05 -8.55 33.13
CA PRO A 86 2.53 -8.30 34.48
C PRO A 86 3.42 -8.94 35.55
N THR A 87 3.55 -8.26 36.70
CA THR A 87 4.28 -8.78 37.87
C THR A 87 3.37 -9.36 38.95
N THR A 88 2.05 -9.31 38.74
CA THR A 88 1.00 -9.79 39.65
C THR A 88 -0.11 -10.50 38.85
N GLY A 89 -0.94 -11.29 39.53
CA GLY A 89 -2.01 -12.07 38.89
C GLY A 89 -1.51 -13.35 38.23
N ASP A 90 -2.43 -14.10 37.59
CA ASP A 90 -2.06 -15.30 36.83
C ASP A 90 -1.52 -14.93 35.44
N ALA A 91 -0.87 -15.89 34.77
CA ALA A 91 -0.27 -15.67 33.47
C ALA A 91 -1.30 -15.24 32.41
N PRO A 92 -0.95 -14.29 31.52
CA PRO A 92 -1.79 -13.96 30.38
C PRO A 92 -1.78 -15.09 29.34
N THR A 93 -2.90 -15.23 28.62
CA THR A 93 -3.02 -16.03 27.40
C THR A 93 -2.92 -15.17 26.14
N SER A 94 -3.16 -13.86 26.25
CA SER A 94 -2.98 -12.89 25.18
C SER A 94 -2.65 -11.49 25.74
N TYR A 95 -2.15 -10.63 24.86
CA TYR A 95 -2.14 -9.19 25.06
C TYR A 95 -3.11 -8.52 24.10
N GLU A 96 -3.88 -7.55 24.58
CA GLU A 96 -4.82 -6.80 23.77
C GLU A 96 -4.34 -5.35 23.65
N VAL A 97 -4.25 -4.84 22.43
CA VAL A 97 -3.85 -3.46 22.17
C VAL A 97 -5.10 -2.64 21.87
N TYR A 98 -5.18 -1.46 22.48
CA TYR A 98 -6.25 -0.51 22.28
C TYR A 98 -5.73 0.84 21.83
N ARG A 99 -6.56 1.59 21.11
CA ARG A 99 -6.21 2.91 20.57
C ARG A 99 -7.40 3.86 20.56
N SER A 100 -7.18 5.11 20.98
CA SER A 100 -8.16 6.19 20.83
C SER A 100 -7.50 7.52 20.45
N THR A 101 -8.26 8.42 19.84
CA THR A 101 -7.88 9.84 19.69
C THR A 101 -8.36 10.70 20.85
N THR A 102 -9.06 10.11 21.82
CA THR A 102 -9.63 10.79 22.99
C THR A 102 -8.88 10.33 24.24
N ALA A 103 -8.38 11.28 25.02
CA ALA A 103 -7.69 11.00 26.28
C ALA A 103 -8.62 10.28 27.27
N GLY A 104 -8.11 9.25 27.94
CA GLY A 104 -8.84 8.45 28.93
C GLY A 104 -9.83 7.45 28.34
N ALA A 105 -9.85 7.26 27.01
CA ALA A 105 -10.79 6.41 26.32
C ALA A 105 -10.14 5.23 25.58
N ALA A 106 -8.81 5.07 25.60
CA ALA A 106 -8.13 4.00 24.88
C ALA A 106 -8.65 2.62 25.32
N PHE A 107 -8.72 2.35 26.62
CA PHE A 107 -9.22 1.06 27.13
C PHE A 107 -10.75 1.00 27.20
N LEU A 108 -11.40 1.09 26.04
CA LEU A 108 -12.83 0.84 25.85
C LEU A 108 -13.02 -0.26 24.79
N PRO A 109 -14.07 -1.08 24.88
CA PRO A 109 -14.31 -2.18 23.94
C PRO A 109 -14.33 -1.74 22.46
N GLU A 110 -14.89 -0.57 22.16
CA GLU A 110 -14.95 0.01 20.81
C GLU A 110 -13.59 0.45 20.25
N ASN A 111 -12.59 0.61 21.12
CA ASN A 111 -11.24 1.07 20.80
C ASN A 111 -10.23 -0.08 20.77
N HIS A 112 -10.70 -1.34 20.86
CA HIS A 112 -9.87 -2.52 20.70
C HIS A 112 -9.31 -2.59 19.27
N LEU A 113 -7.99 -2.76 19.16
CA LEU A 113 -7.29 -2.80 17.88
C LEU A 113 -6.93 -4.22 17.47
N ILE A 114 -6.28 -4.99 18.35
CA ILE A 114 -5.79 -6.34 18.03
C ILE A 114 -5.52 -7.18 19.28
N SER A 115 -5.71 -8.50 19.14
CA SER A 115 -5.29 -9.53 20.09
C SER A 115 -3.98 -10.18 19.64
N LEU A 116 -2.99 -10.26 20.53
CA LEU A 116 -1.65 -10.78 20.27
C LEU A 116 -1.34 -12.00 21.17
N PRO A 117 -0.50 -12.95 20.72
CA PRO A 117 -0.06 -14.06 21.56
C PRO A 117 0.64 -13.60 22.84
N ALA A 118 0.50 -14.34 23.94
CA ALA A 118 1.12 -14.03 25.25
C ALA A 118 2.66 -13.92 25.24
N THR A 119 3.33 -14.36 24.17
CA THR A 119 4.78 -14.21 23.99
C THR A 119 5.18 -12.88 23.37
N THR A 120 4.22 -12.05 22.96
CA THR A 120 4.46 -10.79 22.25
C THR A 120 4.60 -9.64 23.25
N LEU A 121 5.72 -8.92 23.21
CA LEU A 121 6.01 -7.78 24.09
C LEU A 121 6.27 -6.47 23.35
N ALA A 122 6.06 -6.49 22.04
CA ALA A 122 6.17 -5.33 21.17
C ALA A 122 5.12 -5.41 20.06
N PHE A 123 4.61 -4.26 19.65
CA PHE A 123 3.66 -4.13 18.55
C PHE A 123 3.94 -2.84 17.80
N ILE A 124 3.89 -2.88 16.47
CA ILE A 124 3.99 -1.68 15.64
C ILE A 124 2.57 -1.33 15.21
N ASP A 125 2.06 -0.20 15.70
CA ASP A 125 0.84 0.40 15.17
C ASP A 125 1.22 1.28 13.98
N ASN A 126 0.73 0.93 12.81
CA ASN A 126 1.00 1.64 11.56
C ASN A 126 -0.29 1.81 10.73
N ALA A 127 -1.46 1.58 11.33
CA ALA A 127 -2.71 1.45 10.60
C ALA A 127 -3.71 2.54 10.99
N GLY A 128 -3.97 3.50 10.09
CA GLY A 128 -4.99 4.54 10.33
C GLY A 128 -4.59 5.59 11.37
N LEU A 129 -3.29 5.77 11.60
CA LEU A 129 -2.76 6.85 12.41
C LEU A 129 -2.74 8.16 11.60
N ALA A 130 -3.06 9.26 12.28
CA ALA A 130 -2.94 10.61 11.76
C ALA A 130 -1.81 11.35 12.49
N ASN A 131 -1.34 12.46 11.94
CA ASN A 131 -0.46 13.39 12.66
C ASN A 131 -1.29 14.17 13.69
N ALA A 132 -1.74 13.46 14.71
CA ALA A 132 -2.56 13.94 15.78
C ALA A 132 -2.28 13.10 17.03
N LEU A 133 -2.41 13.74 18.19
CA LEU A 133 -2.20 13.07 19.47
C LEU A 133 -3.12 11.86 19.58
N THR A 134 -2.51 10.69 19.74
CA THR A 134 -3.19 9.40 19.83
C THR A 134 -2.81 8.73 21.14
N TYR A 135 -3.70 7.91 21.70
CA TYR A 135 -3.59 7.29 23.00
C TYR A 135 -3.67 5.78 22.84
N TRP A 136 -2.77 5.05 23.49
CA TRP A 136 -2.72 3.59 23.49
C TRP A 136 -2.73 3.05 24.91
N ALA A 137 -3.32 1.87 25.05
CA ALA A 137 -3.22 1.04 26.23
C ALA A 137 -3.02 -0.42 25.81
N VAL A 138 -2.34 -1.19 26.65
CA VAL A 138 -2.16 -2.64 26.45
C VAL A 138 -2.74 -3.36 27.66
N SER A 139 -3.61 -4.34 27.45
CA SER A 139 -4.09 -5.22 28.51
C SER A 139 -3.45 -6.59 28.42
N ALA A 140 -3.29 -7.23 29.58
CA ALA A 140 -2.97 -8.64 29.68
C ALA A 140 -4.26 -9.40 29.99
N LYS A 141 -4.57 -10.45 29.22
CA LYS A 141 -5.87 -11.14 29.28
C LYS A 141 -5.72 -12.64 29.48
N ASN A 142 -6.57 -13.20 30.34
CA ASN A 142 -6.81 -14.64 30.45
C ASN A 142 -8.29 -14.92 30.77
N ALA A 143 -8.64 -16.17 31.09
CA ALA A 143 -10.02 -16.57 31.43
C ALA A 143 -10.58 -15.87 32.69
N GLY A 144 -9.73 -15.36 33.58
CA GLY A 144 -10.09 -14.60 34.78
C GLY A 144 -10.38 -13.13 34.52
N GLY A 145 -10.07 -12.61 33.33
CA GLY A 145 -10.31 -11.22 32.93
C GLY A 145 -9.10 -10.54 32.30
N GLU A 146 -9.14 -9.21 32.25
CA GLU A 146 -8.05 -8.40 31.74
C GLU A 146 -7.88 -7.10 32.52
N VAL A 147 -6.63 -6.63 32.60
CA VAL A 147 -6.29 -5.35 33.23
C VAL A 147 -5.32 -4.61 32.30
N ALA A 148 -5.62 -3.33 32.03
CA ALA A 148 -4.85 -2.49 31.13
C ALA A 148 -3.77 -1.66 31.84
N THR A 149 -2.74 -1.29 31.09
CA THR A 149 -1.79 -0.25 31.47
C THR A 149 -2.48 1.11 31.63
N ALA A 150 -1.80 2.05 32.31
CA ALA A 150 -2.11 3.46 32.09
C ALA A 150 -1.90 3.84 30.62
N GLU A 151 -2.66 4.82 30.14
CA GLU A 151 -2.50 5.28 28.76
C GLU A 151 -1.14 5.90 28.52
N LYS A 152 -0.62 5.67 27.32
CA LYS A 152 0.49 6.41 26.75
C LYS A 152 0.05 7.10 25.48
N SER A 153 0.60 8.28 25.23
CA SER A 153 0.34 9.04 24.02
C SER A 153 1.63 9.45 23.36
N ASP A 154 1.54 9.55 22.04
CA ASP A 154 2.53 10.13 21.13
C ASP A 154 1.77 10.77 19.97
N THR A 155 2.46 11.62 19.19
CA THR A 155 1.96 12.17 17.93
C THR A 155 2.73 11.52 16.78
N PRO A 156 2.08 10.64 16.00
CA PRO A 156 2.71 9.98 14.87
C PRO A 156 3.27 10.99 13.86
N SER A 157 4.56 10.87 13.58
CA SER A 157 5.29 11.84 12.77
C SER A 157 5.11 11.60 11.28
N THR A 158 4.91 12.69 10.52
CA THR A 158 4.91 12.67 9.05
C THR A 158 6.30 12.82 8.45
N THR A 159 7.31 13.18 9.27
CA THR A 159 8.69 13.24 8.80
C THR A 159 9.27 11.84 8.77
N THR A 160 9.14 11.17 7.63
CA THR A 160 10.14 10.17 7.25
C THR A 160 11.48 10.87 7.24
N GLY A 161 12.40 10.47 8.10
CA GLY A 161 13.81 10.72 7.84
C GLY A 161 14.13 10.07 6.50
N GLY A 162 14.23 10.88 5.44
CA GLY A 162 14.66 10.48 4.10
C GLY A 162 13.91 9.30 3.49
N GLY A 163 13.00 9.55 2.55
CA GLY A 163 12.47 8.51 1.67
C GLY A 163 13.57 7.87 0.83
N GLY A 164 14.20 6.84 1.37
CA GLY A 164 14.29 5.54 0.72
C GLY A 164 13.30 4.65 1.44
N GLY A 165 12.59 3.77 0.73
CA GLY A 165 11.91 2.66 1.40
C GLY A 165 12.92 2.04 2.37
N GLY A 166 12.53 1.86 3.63
CA GLY A 166 13.37 1.18 4.60
C GLY A 166 13.71 -0.18 4.01
N ASP A 167 14.91 -0.29 3.44
CA ASP A 167 15.41 -1.53 2.90
C ASP A 167 15.62 -2.44 4.09
N THR A 168 14.64 -3.32 4.33
CA THR A 168 14.80 -4.49 5.19
C THR A 168 15.77 -5.50 4.58
N GLY A 169 16.43 -5.14 3.46
CA GLY A 169 17.20 -6.00 2.57
C GLY A 169 16.34 -6.61 1.45
N PHE A 170 15.04 -6.31 1.39
CA PHE A 170 14.08 -6.96 0.49
C PHE A 170 13.38 -5.94 -0.43
N GLY A 171 13.54 -6.14 -1.74
CA GLY A 171 12.92 -5.30 -2.77
C GLY A 171 11.42 -5.57 -2.99
N ASN A 172 10.83 -4.84 -3.94
CA ASN A 172 9.44 -5.01 -4.36
C ASN A 172 9.24 -6.25 -5.25
N ASN A 173 8.18 -7.02 -5.00
CA ASN A 173 7.78 -8.10 -5.89
C ASN A 173 7.00 -7.53 -7.08
N PHE A 174 7.21 -8.11 -8.26
CA PHE A 174 6.40 -7.79 -9.42
C PHE A 174 5.12 -8.62 -9.42
N SER A 175 3.98 -7.97 -9.64
CA SER A 175 2.66 -8.57 -9.44
C SER A 175 1.78 -8.54 -10.68
N ALA A 176 2.18 -7.82 -11.72
CA ALA A 176 1.38 -7.62 -12.93
C ALA A 176 1.88 -8.44 -14.12
N ALA A 177 1.40 -8.11 -15.32
CA ALA A 177 1.91 -8.66 -16.57
C ALA A 177 2.90 -7.69 -17.21
N LEU A 178 4.07 -8.15 -17.68
CA LEU A 178 5.11 -7.31 -18.28
C LEU A 178 5.61 -7.86 -19.61
N ILE A 179 5.85 -6.97 -20.58
CA ILE A 179 6.51 -7.31 -21.83
C ILE A 179 7.82 -6.54 -21.92
N PHE A 180 8.93 -7.24 -22.04
CA PHE A 180 10.23 -6.67 -22.36
C PHE A 180 10.34 -6.49 -23.88
N ALA A 181 10.05 -5.28 -24.37
CA ALA A 181 9.96 -4.99 -25.80
C ALA A 181 11.26 -5.28 -26.55
N ASP A 182 12.39 -5.02 -25.88
CA ASP A 182 13.73 -5.12 -26.49
C ASP A 182 14.53 -6.33 -25.98
N ASN A 183 13.89 -7.22 -25.20
CA ASN A 183 14.55 -8.32 -24.49
C ASN A 183 15.72 -7.86 -23.60
N ILE A 184 15.59 -6.68 -23.00
CA ILE A 184 16.49 -6.16 -21.98
C ILE A 184 15.69 -6.06 -20.68
N GLY A 185 16.25 -6.54 -19.58
CA GLY A 185 15.62 -6.41 -18.27
C GLY A 185 15.74 -5.00 -17.70
N ILE A 186 15.01 -4.74 -16.60
CA ILE A 186 14.96 -3.38 -16.03
C ILE A 186 16.31 -2.90 -15.49
N THR A 187 17.25 -3.81 -15.26
CA THR A 187 18.64 -3.53 -14.83
C THR A 187 19.61 -3.29 -15.99
N GLY A 188 19.14 -3.37 -17.24
CA GLY A 188 19.97 -3.19 -18.44
C GLY A 188 20.69 -4.45 -18.92
N LEU A 189 20.44 -5.59 -18.28
CA LEU A 189 21.01 -6.86 -18.71
C LEU A 189 20.16 -7.48 -19.84
N PRO A 190 20.79 -8.03 -20.90
CA PRO A 190 20.07 -8.77 -21.92
C PRO A 190 19.41 -10.03 -21.36
N ILE A 191 18.15 -10.23 -21.74
CA ILE A 191 17.35 -11.41 -21.41
C ILE A 191 17.70 -12.53 -22.39
N PRO A 192 18.31 -13.65 -21.94
CA PRO A 192 18.73 -14.72 -22.82
C PRO A 192 17.59 -15.27 -23.69
N ALA A 193 17.92 -15.68 -24.91
CA ALA A 193 16.92 -16.22 -25.85
C ALA A 193 16.23 -17.49 -25.31
N SER A 194 16.92 -18.30 -24.52
CA SER A 194 16.40 -19.50 -23.88
C SER A 194 15.49 -19.22 -22.69
N SER A 195 15.54 -18.02 -22.11
CA SER A 195 14.76 -17.72 -20.92
C SER A 195 13.28 -17.65 -21.22
N VAL A 196 12.48 -18.23 -20.33
CA VAL A 196 11.03 -18.21 -20.38
C VAL A 196 10.52 -18.01 -18.96
N TRP A 197 9.42 -17.28 -18.79
CA TRP A 197 8.81 -17.16 -17.48
C TRP A 197 8.38 -18.53 -16.96
N THR A 198 8.62 -18.79 -15.68
CA THR A 198 8.30 -20.05 -15.02
C THR A 198 8.08 -19.83 -13.53
N THR A 199 7.21 -20.66 -12.94
CA THR A 199 7.04 -20.72 -11.49
C THR A 199 8.08 -21.60 -10.80
N ASN A 200 8.88 -22.38 -11.53
CA ASN A 200 9.98 -23.13 -10.93
C ASN A 200 11.09 -22.16 -10.54
N ALA A 201 11.28 -21.91 -9.26
CA ALA A 201 12.22 -20.94 -8.75
C ALA A 201 13.69 -21.35 -8.93
N ALA A 202 14.02 -22.64 -9.06
CA ALA A 202 15.37 -23.03 -9.49
C ALA A 202 15.66 -22.63 -10.96
N SER A 203 14.60 -22.52 -11.77
CA SER A 203 14.63 -21.97 -13.14
C SER A 203 14.26 -20.48 -13.20
N ALA A 204 13.62 -19.90 -12.19
CA ALA A 204 13.25 -18.48 -12.13
C ALA A 204 14.38 -17.64 -11.50
N VAL A 205 15.22 -18.25 -10.65
CA VAL A 205 16.59 -17.78 -10.39
C VAL A 205 17.40 -17.74 -11.70
N ALA A 206 16.96 -18.46 -12.76
CA ALA A 206 17.63 -18.47 -14.06
C ALA A 206 17.24 -17.33 -15.01
N ASP A 207 16.47 -16.30 -14.58
CA ASP A 207 16.52 -15.04 -15.31
C ASP A 207 16.57 -13.76 -14.48
N ILE A 208 17.56 -13.74 -13.58
CA ILE A 208 18.05 -12.54 -12.88
C ILE A 208 18.34 -11.35 -13.82
N SER A 209 18.50 -11.59 -15.13
CA SER A 209 18.71 -10.51 -16.10
C SER A 209 17.47 -9.64 -16.27
N THR A 210 16.27 -10.15 -15.98
CA THR A 210 15.02 -9.37 -15.99
C THR A 210 15.05 -8.23 -14.98
N GLY A 211 15.81 -8.37 -13.89
CA GLY A 211 15.83 -7.45 -12.76
C GLY A 211 14.60 -7.56 -11.84
N LEU A 212 13.70 -8.51 -12.09
CA LEU A 212 12.53 -8.76 -11.26
C LEU A 212 12.87 -9.74 -10.13
N ARG A 213 12.20 -9.62 -8.98
CA ARG A 213 12.39 -10.56 -7.87
C ARG A 213 11.92 -11.97 -8.22
N PRO A 214 12.57 -13.03 -7.69
CA PRO A 214 13.71 -12.99 -6.77
C PRO A 214 15.03 -12.58 -7.46
N LEU A 215 15.84 -11.76 -6.78
CA LEU A 215 17.17 -11.36 -7.24
C LEU A 215 18.21 -12.47 -7.02
N SER A 216 19.35 -12.38 -7.70
CA SER A 216 20.46 -13.35 -7.57
C SER A 216 21.01 -13.51 -6.14
N THR A 217 20.80 -12.50 -5.30
CA THR A 217 21.22 -12.46 -3.89
C THR A 217 20.16 -12.96 -2.93
N GLU A 218 18.94 -13.23 -3.39
CA GLU A 218 17.82 -13.65 -2.54
C GLU A 218 17.71 -15.17 -2.50
N VAL A 219 18.00 -15.74 -1.32
CA VAL A 219 17.84 -17.17 -1.08
C VAL A 219 16.40 -17.43 -0.62
N ILE A 220 15.58 -17.97 -1.52
CA ILE A 220 14.23 -18.41 -1.19
C ILE A 220 14.24 -19.88 -0.71
N PRO A 221 13.51 -20.23 0.37
CA PRO A 221 13.50 -21.59 0.93
C PRO A 221 12.91 -22.67 0.03
N THR A 222 12.30 -22.30 -1.09
CA THR A 222 11.62 -23.22 -2.01
C THR A 222 12.11 -23.04 -3.44
N ALA A 223 12.12 -24.14 -4.20
CA ALA A 223 12.41 -24.12 -5.64
C ALA A 223 11.18 -23.76 -6.48
N THR A 224 10.15 -23.12 -5.91
CA THR A 224 8.89 -22.75 -6.61
C THR A 224 8.37 -21.40 -6.12
N LEU A 225 7.93 -20.56 -7.05
CA LEU A 225 7.19 -19.32 -6.83
C LEU A 225 5.67 -19.56 -6.94
N PRO A 226 4.86 -18.83 -6.15
CA PRO A 226 5.26 -17.84 -5.17
C PRO A 226 5.78 -18.52 -3.88
N TYR A 227 6.84 -17.97 -3.29
CA TYR A 227 7.24 -18.28 -1.93
C TYR A 227 6.52 -17.31 -0.97
N LEU A 228 5.67 -17.87 -0.12
CA LEU A 228 4.81 -17.12 0.80
C LEU A 228 5.16 -17.52 2.23
N ASP A 229 5.86 -16.63 2.94
CA ASP A 229 6.29 -16.80 4.30
C ASP A 229 5.10 -16.58 5.27
N PRO A 230 4.67 -17.63 6.01
CA PRO A 230 3.54 -17.51 6.94
C PRO A 230 3.81 -16.54 8.10
N THR A 231 5.07 -16.22 8.39
CA THR A 231 5.46 -15.25 9.42
C THR A 231 5.39 -13.80 8.93
N ALA A 232 5.34 -13.59 7.61
CA ALA A 232 5.29 -12.26 6.98
C ALA A 232 3.89 -11.93 6.44
N THR A 233 2.86 -12.21 7.23
CA THR A 233 1.45 -12.05 6.86
C THR A 233 0.77 -10.82 7.47
N TYR A 234 -0.40 -10.49 6.95
CA TYR A 234 -1.33 -9.50 7.47
C TYR A 234 -2.77 -9.98 7.25
N VAL A 235 -3.61 -9.94 8.28
CA VAL A 235 -5.01 -10.37 8.18
C VAL A 235 -5.91 -9.16 8.07
N ARG A 236 -6.72 -9.11 7.01
CA ARG A 236 -7.74 -8.07 6.79
C ARG A 236 -9.05 -8.71 6.38
N ASN A 237 -10.14 -8.40 7.09
CA ASN A 237 -11.47 -8.97 6.82
C ASN A 237 -11.45 -10.52 6.73
N ASN A 238 -10.73 -11.18 7.65
CA ASN A 238 -10.51 -12.63 7.67
C ASN A 238 -9.79 -13.22 6.43
N VAL A 239 -9.18 -12.38 5.59
CA VAL A 239 -8.34 -12.81 4.48
C VAL A 239 -6.88 -12.56 4.85
N THR A 240 -6.04 -13.57 4.65
CA THR A 240 -4.58 -13.47 4.85
C THR A 240 -3.92 -12.91 3.61
N TYR A 241 -3.10 -11.89 3.79
CA TYR A 241 -2.27 -11.28 2.77
C TYR A 241 -0.80 -11.46 3.13
N TYR A 242 0.03 -11.64 2.10
CA TYR A 242 1.47 -11.70 2.19
C TYR A 242 2.04 -10.35 1.77
N LYS A 243 2.79 -9.73 2.68
CA LYS A 243 3.28 -8.35 2.53
C LYS A 243 4.38 -8.27 1.47
N GLN A 244 4.38 -7.20 0.68
CA GLN A 244 5.51 -6.77 -0.15
C GLN A 244 6.68 -6.31 0.73
N GLY A 245 7.91 -6.29 0.20
CA GLY A 245 9.09 -5.80 0.93
C GLY A 245 9.52 -6.70 2.08
N SER A 246 9.26 -8.01 1.96
CA SER A 246 9.61 -9.02 2.94
C SER A 246 10.29 -10.22 2.28
N THR A 247 10.53 -11.26 3.09
CA THR A 247 10.96 -12.61 2.69
C THR A 247 10.03 -13.25 1.65
N ASN A 248 8.77 -12.80 1.52
CA ASN A 248 7.88 -13.27 0.48
C ASN A 248 8.46 -12.94 -0.91
N ALA A 249 8.40 -13.90 -1.82
CA ALA A 249 8.83 -13.73 -3.20
C ALA A 249 7.75 -14.22 -4.16
N TRP A 250 7.33 -13.36 -5.08
CA TRP A 250 6.45 -13.73 -6.18
C TRP A 250 6.77 -12.88 -7.40
N GLN A 251 6.35 -13.37 -8.56
CA GLN A 251 6.62 -12.70 -9.82
C GLN A 251 5.46 -12.93 -10.78
N GLY A 252 4.78 -11.85 -11.14
CA GLY A 252 3.86 -11.85 -12.27
C GLY A 252 4.56 -12.24 -13.57
N GLN A 253 3.79 -12.72 -14.54
CA GLN A 253 4.31 -13.24 -15.79
C GLN A 253 4.94 -12.12 -16.61
N TRP A 254 6.06 -12.44 -17.23
CA TRP A 254 6.69 -11.59 -18.23
C TRP A 254 6.90 -12.34 -19.54
N ASP A 255 6.94 -11.58 -20.63
CA ASP A 255 7.25 -12.08 -21.96
C ASP A 255 8.31 -11.22 -22.67
N LYS A 256 8.99 -11.84 -23.64
CA LYS A 256 9.93 -11.20 -24.55
C LYS A 256 9.23 -10.84 -25.85
N ALA A 257 9.54 -9.67 -26.42
CA ALA A 257 8.88 -9.21 -27.64
C ALA A 257 9.81 -8.63 -28.72
N ALA A 258 11.14 -8.71 -28.58
CA ALA A 258 12.05 -8.16 -29.60
C ALA A 258 11.84 -8.76 -31.01
N ALA A 259 11.36 -10.02 -31.09
CA ALA A 259 11.06 -10.70 -32.35
C ALA A 259 9.58 -10.59 -32.79
N SER A 260 8.73 -9.98 -31.97
CA SER A 260 7.27 -9.95 -32.15
C SER A 260 6.76 -8.70 -32.87
N GLY A 261 7.66 -7.91 -33.45
CA GLY A 261 7.37 -6.61 -34.06
C GLY A 261 7.19 -5.50 -33.03
N VAL A 262 6.91 -4.29 -33.52
CA VAL A 262 6.80 -3.08 -32.70
C VAL A 262 5.62 -3.18 -31.74
N GLN A 263 5.86 -2.90 -30.47
CA GLN A 263 4.85 -2.86 -29.43
C GLN A 263 4.15 -1.49 -29.44
N ALA A 264 2.90 -1.46 -29.92
CA ALA A 264 2.05 -0.29 -29.80
C ALA A 264 1.55 -0.14 -28.35
N VAL A 265 1.77 1.02 -27.75
CA VAL A 265 1.49 1.26 -26.32
C VAL A 265 0.75 2.56 -26.07
N THR A 266 0.02 2.60 -24.96
CA THR A 266 -0.51 3.82 -24.36
C THR A 266 0.43 4.26 -23.24
N GLY A 267 0.95 5.49 -23.33
CA GLY A 267 1.66 6.16 -22.25
C GLY A 267 0.68 6.78 -21.25
N THR A 268 0.94 6.66 -19.96
CA THR A 268 0.12 7.28 -18.91
C THR A 268 1.02 8.00 -17.92
N TRP A 269 0.85 9.32 -17.82
CA TRP A 269 1.51 10.11 -16.79
C TRP A 269 0.84 9.90 -15.43
N GLY A 270 1.66 9.87 -14.37
CA GLY A 270 1.22 9.84 -12.98
C GLY A 270 0.20 10.95 -12.67
N ASP A 271 -0.82 10.59 -11.89
CA ASP A 271 -1.92 11.49 -11.54
C ASP A 271 -1.48 12.64 -10.61
N ASN A 272 -0.41 12.43 -9.86
CA ASN A 272 0.21 13.44 -9.02
C ASN A 272 0.67 14.66 -9.85
N LEU A 273 1.03 14.52 -11.12
CA LEU A 273 1.43 15.64 -11.98
C LEU A 273 0.26 16.56 -12.37
N VAL A 274 -0.98 16.04 -12.36
CA VAL A 274 -2.19 16.80 -12.73
C VAL A 274 -3.02 17.24 -11.52
N SER A 275 -2.90 16.55 -10.38
CA SER A 275 -3.77 16.74 -9.21
C SER A 275 -3.18 17.66 -8.14
N GLN A 276 -1.86 17.83 -8.09
CA GLN A 276 -1.20 18.58 -7.01
C GLN A 276 -0.85 20.02 -7.40
N SER A 277 -0.93 20.95 -6.44
CA SER A 277 -0.43 22.31 -6.62
C SER A 277 1.07 22.37 -6.33
N LEU A 278 1.88 22.59 -7.36
CA LEU A 278 3.34 22.64 -7.26
C LEU A 278 3.87 24.04 -6.98
N ASN A 279 4.97 24.13 -6.22
CA ASN A 279 5.70 25.36 -5.93
C ASN A 279 7.22 25.14 -6.05
N SER A 280 8.00 26.23 -5.96
CA SER A 280 9.47 26.20 -6.13
C SER A 280 10.26 25.33 -5.13
N THR A 281 9.61 24.79 -4.10
CA THR A 281 10.19 23.87 -3.12
C THR A 281 9.61 22.45 -3.15
N SER A 282 8.68 22.18 -4.06
CA SER A 282 8.05 20.87 -4.20
C SER A 282 9.03 19.77 -4.61
N VAL A 283 8.76 18.56 -4.16
CA VAL A 283 9.33 17.34 -4.75
C VAL A 283 8.32 16.82 -5.76
N VAL A 284 8.67 16.85 -7.04
CA VAL A 284 7.83 16.36 -8.14
C VAL A 284 8.23 14.93 -8.43
N ARG A 285 7.32 13.98 -8.28
CA ARG A 285 7.52 12.60 -8.74
C ARG A 285 7.02 12.52 -10.17
N VAL A 286 7.92 12.31 -11.11
CA VAL A 286 7.58 12.11 -12.52
C VAL A 286 7.47 10.62 -12.73
N GLU A 287 6.28 10.17 -13.12
CA GLU A 287 5.98 8.75 -13.31
C GLU A 287 5.34 8.56 -14.68
N MET A 288 5.86 7.62 -15.46
CA MET A 288 5.33 7.21 -16.75
C MET A 288 5.11 5.71 -16.77
N VAL A 289 3.95 5.30 -17.24
CA VAL A 289 3.60 3.91 -17.48
C VAL A 289 3.37 3.71 -18.97
N LEU A 290 4.03 2.72 -19.56
CA LEU A 290 3.67 2.21 -20.89
C LEU A 290 2.86 0.93 -20.72
N SER A 291 1.70 0.88 -21.35
CA SER A 291 0.80 -0.28 -21.26
C SER A 291 0.23 -0.63 -22.63
N LYS A 292 -0.14 -1.89 -22.81
CA LYS A 292 -0.91 -2.35 -23.97
C LYS A 292 -2.02 -3.28 -23.54
N THR A 293 -3.10 -3.28 -24.32
CA THR A 293 -4.17 -4.27 -24.19
C THR A 293 -3.63 -5.64 -24.66
N ILE A 294 -3.96 -6.68 -23.92
CA ILE A 294 -3.70 -8.08 -24.28
C ILE A 294 -5.03 -8.85 -24.25
N ASP A 295 -5.15 -9.85 -25.12
CA ASP A 295 -6.29 -10.77 -25.09
C ASP A 295 -5.92 -11.96 -24.19
N PRO A 296 -6.59 -12.14 -23.04
CA PRO A 296 -6.29 -13.24 -22.13
C PRO A 296 -6.53 -14.63 -22.73
N LEU A 297 -7.30 -14.73 -23.83
CA LEU A 297 -7.51 -16.00 -24.54
C LEU A 297 -6.35 -16.35 -25.49
N VAL A 298 -5.57 -15.36 -25.92
CA VAL A 298 -4.46 -15.52 -26.87
C VAL A 298 -3.12 -15.46 -26.16
N THR A 299 -2.98 -14.57 -25.18
CA THR A 299 -1.75 -14.36 -24.40
C THR A 299 -2.10 -14.33 -22.92
N PRO A 300 -2.48 -15.48 -22.32
CA PRO A 300 -2.76 -15.54 -20.90
C PRO A 300 -1.49 -15.21 -20.10
N MET A 301 -1.58 -14.20 -19.24
CA MET A 301 -0.49 -13.79 -18.36
C MET A 301 -0.92 -13.90 -16.91
N THR A 302 -0.12 -14.60 -16.11
CA THR A 302 -0.31 -14.77 -14.67
C THR A 302 0.01 -13.48 -13.94
N THR A 303 -0.88 -13.04 -13.03
CA THR A 303 -0.69 -11.88 -12.16
C THR A 303 -1.07 -12.22 -10.72
N TYR A 304 -0.58 -11.45 -9.76
CA TYR A 304 -0.89 -11.58 -8.34
C TYR A 304 -1.59 -10.30 -7.88
N PRO A 305 -2.92 -10.29 -7.72
CA PRO A 305 -3.62 -9.08 -7.30
C PRO A 305 -3.05 -8.51 -6.01
N MET A 306 -2.71 -7.22 -6.04
CA MET A 306 -2.17 -6.48 -4.91
C MET A 306 -3.22 -5.51 -4.38
N ILE A 307 -3.29 -5.40 -3.06
CA ILE A 307 -4.11 -4.38 -2.40
C ILE A 307 -3.27 -3.59 -1.41
N SER A 308 -3.63 -2.33 -1.16
CA SER A 308 -3.15 -1.63 0.03
C SER A 308 -3.74 -2.30 1.28
N LEU A 309 -2.88 -2.69 2.21
CA LEU A 309 -3.24 -3.35 3.45
C LEU A 309 -3.58 -2.36 4.57
N TYR A 310 -3.04 -1.14 4.49
CA TYR A 310 -3.19 -0.09 5.52
C TYR A 310 -4.07 1.10 5.10
N GLY A 311 -4.88 0.95 4.05
CA GLY A 311 -5.75 2.03 3.53
C GLY A 311 -4.99 3.04 2.65
N SER A 312 -5.61 4.18 2.33
CA SER A 312 -5.04 5.21 1.44
C SER A 312 -4.13 6.19 2.19
N THR A 313 -3.22 5.69 3.02
CA THR A 313 -2.26 6.52 3.77
C THR A 313 -0.87 6.44 3.13
N ILE A 314 0.01 7.37 3.53
CA ILE A 314 1.33 7.61 2.91
C ILE A 314 2.33 6.44 3.01
N ASN A 315 2.03 5.40 3.80
CA ASN A 315 2.81 4.16 3.88
C ASN A 315 1.94 2.99 3.42
N GLU A 316 1.79 2.90 2.10
CA GLU A 316 1.12 1.78 1.45
C GLU A 316 1.96 0.52 1.61
N VAL A 317 1.76 -0.23 2.70
CA VAL A 317 2.15 -1.65 2.65
C VAL A 317 1.07 -2.35 1.85
N THR A 318 1.51 -2.96 0.79
CA THR A 318 0.66 -3.72 -0.11
C THR A 318 0.92 -5.20 0.10
N GLY A 319 -0.03 -6.02 -0.33
CA GLY A 319 0.15 -7.46 -0.33
C GLY A 319 -0.82 -8.17 -1.24
N THR A 320 -0.50 -9.42 -1.51
CA THR A 320 -1.32 -10.34 -2.28
C THR A 320 -1.80 -11.48 -1.41
N THR A 321 -2.91 -12.12 -1.77
CA THR A 321 -3.32 -13.41 -1.18
C THR A 321 -2.44 -14.57 -1.65
N GLY A 322 -1.60 -14.34 -2.66
CA GLY A 322 -0.79 -15.37 -3.31
C GLY A 322 -1.56 -16.21 -4.32
N VAL A 323 -2.84 -15.92 -4.52
CA VAL A 323 -3.69 -16.61 -5.51
C VAL A 323 -3.48 -15.95 -6.88
N PRO A 324 -2.96 -16.69 -7.88
CA PRO A 324 -2.73 -16.14 -9.21
C PRO A 324 -4.03 -15.91 -9.99
N VAL A 325 -4.02 -14.92 -10.87
CA VAL A 325 -5.06 -14.65 -11.86
C VAL A 325 -4.44 -14.68 -13.26
N THR A 326 -5.05 -15.39 -14.21
CA THR A 326 -4.51 -15.56 -15.58
C THR A 326 -5.31 -14.79 -16.64
N THR A 327 -6.23 -13.94 -16.22
CA THR A 327 -7.16 -13.20 -17.08
C THR A 327 -6.77 -11.74 -17.23
N ALA A 328 -5.47 -11.43 -17.18
CA ALA A 328 -4.99 -10.06 -17.39
C ALA A 328 -5.40 -9.58 -18.80
N THR A 329 -5.99 -8.39 -18.87
CA THR A 329 -6.40 -7.74 -20.13
C THR A 329 -5.47 -6.62 -20.54
N SER A 330 -4.47 -6.32 -19.70
CA SER A 330 -3.40 -5.38 -19.98
C SER A 330 -2.06 -5.93 -19.52
N ALA A 331 -1.01 -5.51 -20.21
CA ALA A 331 0.37 -5.72 -19.80
C ALA A 331 1.12 -4.37 -19.81
N PHE A 332 2.02 -4.22 -18.86
CA PHE A 332 3.06 -3.20 -18.91
C PHE A 332 4.04 -3.51 -20.03
N VAL A 333 4.66 -2.48 -20.59
CA VAL A 333 5.72 -2.64 -21.60
C VAL A 333 6.97 -1.91 -21.16
N PHE A 334 8.05 -2.66 -20.98
CA PHE A 334 9.38 -2.10 -20.77
C PHE A 334 10.07 -1.88 -22.12
N ALA A 335 10.60 -0.68 -22.32
CA ALA A 335 11.32 -0.20 -23.47
C ALA A 335 12.65 0.38 -22.96
N ALA A 336 13.75 -0.26 -23.34
CA ALA A 336 15.10 0.03 -22.84
C ALA A 336 15.62 1.39 -23.32
N ASN A 337 15.03 1.93 -24.37
CA ASN A 337 15.36 3.21 -25.00
C ASN A 337 14.54 4.39 -24.46
N ALA A 338 13.90 4.26 -23.30
CA ALA A 338 13.18 5.35 -22.66
C ALA A 338 14.11 6.53 -22.35
N HIS A 339 13.62 7.74 -22.62
CA HIS A 339 14.32 9.00 -22.40
C HIS A 339 13.38 10.03 -21.77
N LEU A 340 13.83 10.65 -20.67
CA LEU A 340 13.15 11.75 -20.00
C LEU A 340 13.80 13.10 -20.31
N THR A 341 13.02 14.08 -20.77
CA THR A 341 13.43 15.47 -20.92
C THR A 341 12.56 16.39 -20.06
N ILE A 342 13.17 17.32 -19.31
CA ILE A 342 12.46 18.35 -18.55
C ILE A 342 13.06 19.72 -18.89
N TRP A 343 12.21 20.68 -19.24
CA TRP A 343 12.64 22.04 -19.56
C TRP A 343 11.60 23.07 -19.13
N LYS A 344 12.07 24.28 -18.88
CA LYS A 344 11.20 25.43 -18.64
C LYS A 344 10.79 26.01 -19.99
N ASP A 345 9.56 26.49 -20.09
CA ASP A 345 9.10 27.18 -21.31
C ASP A 345 10.04 28.34 -21.67
N GLY A 346 10.45 28.38 -22.95
CA GLY A 346 11.44 29.33 -23.47
C GLY A 346 12.91 29.05 -23.15
N GLU A 347 13.22 27.99 -22.39
CA GLU A 347 14.59 27.66 -21.94
C GLU A 347 15.10 26.35 -22.55
N ALA A 348 16.42 26.17 -22.53
CA ALA A 348 17.05 24.91 -22.93
C ALA A 348 16.69 23.77 -21.95
N PRO A 349 16.77 22.49 -22.39
CA PRO A 349 16.58 21.34 -21.51
C PRO A 349 17.46 21.39 -20.27
N LEU A 350 16.81 21.31 -19.10
CA LEU A 350 17.48 21.21 -17.82
C LEU A 350 17.90 19.77 -17.53
N ILE A 351 17.02 18.82 -17.85
CA ILE A 351 17.23 17.39 -17.69
C ILE A 351 17.01 16.72 -19.04
N SER A 352 17.92 15.83 -19.41
CA SER A 352 17.84 14.96 -20.57
C SER A 352 18.59 13.69 -20.20
N GLN A 353 17.85 12.62 -19.87
CA GLN A 353 18.41 11.39 -19.31
C GLN A 353 17.82 10.16 -19.99
N THR A 354 18.70 9.22 -20.32
CA THR A 354 18.35 7.84 -20.65
C THR A 354 18.30 7.00 -19.37
N LEU A 355 17.88 5.74 -19.48
CA LEU A 355 17.99 4.78 -18.38
C LEU A 355 19.45 4.47 -17.99
N TRP A 356 19.62 3.98 -16.76
CA TRP A 356 20.87 3.40 -16.20
C TRP A 356 22.07 4.34 -16.10
N ILE A 357 21.83 5.65 -16.09
CA ILE A 357 22.90 6.62 -15.83
C ILE A 357 23.19 6.79 -14.32
N GLY A 358 22.33 6.24 -13.45
CA GLY A 358 22.43 6.25 -12.00
C GLY A 358 21.16 5.71 -11.33
N ASP A 359 21.12 5.73 -10.01
CA ASP A 359 20.00 5.25 -9.19
C ASP A 359 19.62 6.26 -8.10
N GLY A 360 18.35 6.26 -7.69
CA GLY A 360 17.80 7.15 -6.67
C GLY A 360 17.40 8.54 -7.17
N PRO A 361 17.12 9.49 -6.25
CA PRO A 361 16.61 10.82 -6.60
C PRO A 361 17.54 11.59 -7.55
N GLY A 362 16.96 12.18 -8.59
CA GLY A 362 17.71 12.88 -9.64
C GLY A 362 18.18 11.99 -10.80
N PHE A 363 17.87 10.70 -10.78
CA PHE A 363 18.09 9.78 -11.88
C PHE A 363 16.77 9.23 -12.43
N PHE A 364 16.73 9.08 -13.75
CA PHE A 364 15.61 8.46 -14.46
C PHE A 364 15.82 6.95 -14.50
N ALA A 365 14.86 6.21 -13.95
CA ALA A 365 14.97 4.77 -13.76
C ALA A 365 13.66 4.07 -14.08
N ALA A 366 13.76 2.75 -14.25
CA ALA A 366 12.62 1.85 -14.39
C ALA A 366 12.53 0.99 -13.13
N GLU A 367 11.37 0.93 -12.50
CA GLU A 367 11.22 0.28 -11.20
C GLU A 367 9.90 -0.50 -11.06
N VAL A 368 9.91 -1.45 -10.14
CA VAL A 368 8.70 -2.08 -9.61
C VAL A 368 8.30 -1.32 -8.36
N ASN A 369 7.14 -0.68 -8.38
CA ASN A 369 6.66 0.10 -7.26
C ASN A 369 6.07 -0.79 -6.14
N VAL A 370 5.68 -0.17 -5.03
CA VAL A 370 5.13 -0.90 -3.89
C VAL A 370 3.82 -1.61 -4.22
N SER A 371 3.03 -1.15 -5.21
CA SER A 371 1.83 -1.87 -5.66
C SER A 371 2.12 -3.10 -6.55
N GLY A 372 3.41 -3.40 -6.80
CA GLY A 372 3.85 -4.49 -7.65
C GLY A 372 3.65 -4.23 -9.15
N ASN A 373 3.48 -2.96 -9.51
CA ASN A 373 3.34 -2.51 -10.89
C ASN A 373 4.68 -1.97 -11.41
N PHE A 374 4.82 -1.95 -12.73
CA PHE A 374 5.98 -1.39 -13.42
C PHE A 374 5.77 0.10 -13.71
N THR A 375 6.80 0.92 -13.50
CA THR A 375 6.79 2.35 -13.84
C THR A 375 8.17 2.84 -14.24
N TYR A 376 8.24 3.89 -15.04
CA TYR A 376 9.43 4.73 -15.15
C TYR A 376 9.31 5.90 -14.18
N GLY A 377 10.30 6.08 -13.32
CA GLY A 377 10.31 7.06 -12.24
C GLY A 377 11.44 8.07 -12.38
N PHE A 378 11.17 9.30 -11.97
CA PHE A 378 12.17 10.33 -11.70
C PHE A 378 11.70 11.23 -10.56
N VAL A 379 12.52 11.36 -9.51
CA VAL A 379 12.22 12.27 -8.39
C VAL A 379 12.94 13.59 -8.60
N TRP A 380 12.17 14.63 -8.94
CA TRP A 380 12.67 15.97 -9.18
C TRP A 380 12.47 16.87 -7.96
N ASN A 381 13.55 17.16 -7.23
CA ASN A 381 13.49 18.03 -6.06
C ASN A 381 13.76 19.50 -6.45
N LEU A 382 12.69 20.27 -6.67
CA LEU A 382 12.78 21.68 -7.10
C LEU A 382 13.54 22.55 -6.10
N LYS A 383 13.49 22.24 -4.79
CA LYS A 383 14.23 22.98 -3.77
C LYS A 383 15.73 22.97 -4.04
N ASN A 384 16.26 21.83 -4.48
CA ASN A 384 17.69 21.59 -4.65
C ASN A 384 18.20 21.94 -6.06
N VAL A 385 17.30 22.16 -7.01
CA VAL A 385 17.65 22.53 -8.39
C VAL A 385 18.18 23.96 -8.43
N THR A 386 19.33 24.17 -9.05
CA THR A 386 19.89 25.51 -9.32
C THR A 386 19.71 25.82 -10.80
N VAL A 387 19.04 26.94 -11.10
CA VAL A 387 18.78 27.41 -12.46
C VAL A 387 19.04 28.92 -12.56
N PRO A 388 19.44 29.44 -13.72
CA PRO A 388 19.71 30.87 -13.91
C PRO A 388 18.44 31.73 -14.04
N TYR A 389 17.25 31.12 -13.96
CA TYR A 389 15.94 31.74 -14.15
C TYR A 389 14.98 31.42 -13.00
N ALA A 390 13.83 32.09 -12.96
CA ALA A 390 12.79 31.83 -11.97
C ALA A 390 12.23 30.41 -12.12
N LYS A 391 12.11 29.69 -11.00
CA LYS A 391 11.53 28.33 -10.98
C LYS A 391 10.02 28.33 -11.25
N THR A 392 9.34 29.46 -11.03
CA THR A 392 7.90 29.59 -11.23
C THR A 392 7.53 29.73 -12.71
N GLY A 393 6.31 29.34 -13.07
CA GLY A 393 5.76 29.34 -14.43
C GLY A 393 5.68 27.95 -15.06
N LEU A 394 5.51 27.93 -16.37
CA LEU A 394 5.29 26.72 -17.17
C LEU A 394 6.59 25.91 -17.35
N TRP A 395 6.46 24.60 -17.17
CA TRP A 395 7.49 23.60 -17.44
C TRP A 395 6.89 22.47 -18.26
N HIS A 396 7.73 21.86 -19.07
CA HIS A 396 7.39 20.74 -19.93
C HIS A 396 8.18 19.51 -19.52
N ILE A 397 7.49 18.37 -19.50
CA ILE A 397 8.07 17.06 -19.23
C ILE A 397 7.74 16.18 -20.42
N LYS A 398 8.76 15.62 -21.07
CA LYS A 398 8.61 14.75 -22.23
C LYS A 398 9.23 13.38 -21.95
N PHE A 399 8.50 12.35 -22.29
CA PHE A 399 8.96 10.98 -22.37
C PHE A 399 9.03 10.58 -23.85
N SER A 400 10.20 10.15 -24.29
CA SER A 400 10.43 9.69 -25.67
C SER A 400 11.13 8.33 -25.70
N LEU A 401 11.15 7.74 -26.88
CA LEU A 401 11.83 6.48 -27.16
C LEU A 401 12.93 6.77 -28.17
N ASP A 402 14.19 6.65 -27.75
CA ASP A 402 15.34 6.90 -28.62
C ASP A 402 15.45 5.81 -29.70
N PRO A 403 16.05 6.08 -30.88
CA PRO A 403 16.20 5.06 -31.92
C PRO A 403 16.97 3.80 -31.48
N THR A 404 17.82 3.93 -30.45
CA THR A 404 18.63 2.85 -29.90
C THR A 404 18.71 3.00 -28.39
N SER A 405 18.56 1.89 -27.66
CA SER A 405 18.69 1.88 -26.21
C SER A 405 20.16 2.04 -25.77
N PRO A 406 20.42 2.41 -24.50
CA PRO A 406 21.77 2.37 -23.95
C PRO A 406 22.40 0.96 -23.96
N ALA A 407 21.58 -0.09 -24.04
CA ALA A 407 22.03 -1.48 -24.21
C ALA A 407 22.29 -1.86 -25.69
N GLY A 408 22.15 -0.92 -26.62
CA GLY A 408 22.44 -1.11 -28.04
C GLY A 408 21.32 -1.77 -28.86
N THR A 409 20.12 -1.94 -28.30
CA THR A 409 18.97 -2.52 -29.01
C THR A 409 18.20 -1.45 -29.79
N PRO A 410 17.71 -1.75 -31.01
CA PRO A 410 16.86 -0.82 -31.75
C PRO A 410 15.52 -0.62 -31.03
N ASN A 411 14.88 0.53 -31.27
CA ASN A 411 13.53 0.79 -30.76
C ASN A 411 12.52 -0.26 -31.27
N ASN A 412 11.88 -0.99 -30.36
CA ASN A 412 10.79 -1.90 -30.68
C ASN A 412 9.45 -1.49 -30.04
N THR A 413 9.27 -0.22 -29.69
CA THR A 413 8.05 0.31 -29.06
C THR A 413 7.58 1.59 -29.76
N SER A 414 6.27 1.79 -29.85
CA SER A 414 5.65 2.99 -30.40
C SER A 414 4.53 3.47 -29.48
N ILE A 415 4.61 4.72 -29.01
CA ILE A 415 3.54 5.34 -28.22
C ILE A 415 2.45 5.80 -29.18
N THR A 416 1.25 5.21 -29.07
CA THR A 416 0.12 5.48 -29.96
C THR A 416 -1.01 6.26 -29.30
N ALA A 417 -0.97 6.38 -27.97
CA ALA A 417 -1.91 7.17 -27.19
C ALA A 417 -1.25 7.65 -25.89
N VAL A 418 -1.75 8.76 -25.33
CA VAL A 418 -1.27 9.31 -24.06
C VAL A 418 -2.46 9.68 -23.18
N THR A 419 -2.41 9.26 -21.92
CA THR A 419 -3.34 9.64 -20.85
C THR A 419 -2.68 10.66 -19.93
N ASN A 420 -3.45 11.63 -19.42
CA ASN A 420 -2.98 12.73 -18.58
C ASN A 420 -1.92 13.64 -19.23
N GLY A 421 -1.84 13.64 -20.56
CA GLY A 421 -0.90 14.44 -21.33
C GLY A 421 -1.26 14.48 -22.81
N VAL A 422 -0.29 14.80 -23.65
CA VAL A 422 -0.43 14.94 -25.10
C VAL A 422 0.52 13.98 -25.81
N LEU A 423 0.03 13.34 -26.87
CA LEU A 423 0.87 12.62 -27.83
C LEU A 423 1.39 13.62 -28.87
N ASN A 424 2.71 13.75 -28.96
CA ASN A 424 3.37 14.57 -29.95
C ASN A 424 3.46 13.85 -31.30
N ILE A 425 3.64 14.62 -32.38
CA ILE A 425 3.77 14.09 -33.74
C ILE A 425 5.01 13.22 -33.94
N ASP A 426 6.04 13.42 -33.12
CA ASP A 426 7.26 12.61 -33.12
C ASP A 426 7.10 11.28 -32.35
N GLY A 427 5.90 10.98 -31.84
CA GLY A 427 5.61 9.78 -31.06
C GLY A 427 6.05 9.85 -29.60
N SER A 428 6.44 11.03 -29.11
CA SER A 428 6.72 11.25 -27.68
C SER A 428 5.46 11.61 -26.89
N ALA A 429 5.45 11.29 -25.59
CA ALA A 429 4.43 11.74 -24.67
C ALA A 429 4.90 13.00 -23.93
N GLN A 430 4.07 14.01 -23.82
CA GLN A 430 4.38 15.25 -23.10
C GLN A 430 3.29 15.59 -22.08
N ILE A 431 3.70 16.15 -20.95
CA ILE A 431 2.82 16.80 -19.99
C ILE A 431 3.42 18.14 -19.57
N ASP A 432 2.55 19.14 -19.43
CA ASP A 432 2.93 20.47 -18.99
C ASP A 432 2.48 20.67 -17.54
N ILE A 433 3.37 21.22 -16.71
CA ILE A 433 3.09 21.53 -15.31
C ILE A 433 3.40 23.00 -15.02
N ASN A 434 2.63 23.61 -14.12
CA ASN A 434 2.85 24.99 -13.71
C ASN A 434 3.33 25.06 -12.26
N ILE A 435 4.51 25.66 -12.06
CA ILE A 435 5.12 25.86 -10.75
C ILE A 435 4.71 27.25 -10.23
N LYS A 436 4.07 27.32 -9.06
CA LYS A 436 3.62 28.57 -8.47
C LYS A 436 4.70 29.26 -7.64
#